data_AF-A0A6N8YA93-F1
#
_entry.id   AF-A0A6N8YA93-F1
#
_cell.length_a   1.000
_cell.length_b   1.000
_cell.length_c   1.000
_cell.angle_alpha   90.00
_cell.angle_beta   90.00
_cell.angle_gamma   90.00
#
_symmetry.space_group_name_H-M   'P 1'
#
loop_
_entity.id
_entity.type
_entity.pdbx_description
1 polymer ?
#
loop_
_entity_poly.entity_id
_entity_poly.type
_entity_poly.pdbx_seq_one_letter_code
_entity_poly.pdbx_strand_id
1 'polypeptide(L)'
;MSEEDTKPQEGTESEEAVADNFMNSINMAFNLGVAAHQESGQSKSVVEIATELGNQIYQNFAQAYGGEINESFLKANTEYFLQIALMGYIIPGVCAFDNDFKEKFFALVYARAKQNQQRQSGGEPEGGSRIIT
;
A
#
# COMPACT_ATOMS: atom_id res chain seq x y z
N MET A 1 24.26 41.71 -24.36
CA MET A 1 23.23 40.65 -24.44
C MET A 1 23.34 39.88 -23.14
N SER A 2 22.31 40.04 -22.32
CA SER A 2 22.24 39.53 -20.95
C SER A 2 22.02 38.01 -20.96
N GLU A 3 22.73 37.34 -20.08
CA GLU A 3 22.47 35.97 -19.64
C GLU A 3 21.11 35.95 -18.94
N GLU A 4 20.24 35.03 -19.32
CA GLU A 4 19.06 34.69 -18.53
C GLU A 4 18.91 33.17 -18.53
N ASP A 5 19.71 32.55 -17.66
CA ASP A 5 19.40 31.25 -17.06
C ASP A 5 18.04 31.36 -16.38
N THR A 6 17.03 30.67 -16.93
CA THR A 6 15.77 30.43 -16.21
C THR A 6 15.43 28.95 -16.29
N LYS A 7 16.00 28.19 -15.34
CA LYS A 7 15.34 27.01 -14.78
C LYS A 7 14.68 27.45 -13.47
N PRO A 8 13.38 27.25 -13.31
CA PRO A 8 12.93 26.35 -12.24
C PRO A 8 11.69 25.54 -12.73
N GLN A 9 11.29 24.38 -12.20
CA GLN A 9 11.21 23.91 -10.82
C GLN A 9 11.24 22.37 -10.82
N GLU A 10 12.10 21.75 -10.02
CA GLU A 10 11.83 20.40 -9.49
C GLU A 10 10.91 20.60 -8.29
N GLY A 11 9.64 20.20 -8.44
CA GLY A 11 8.67 20.20 -7.34
C GLY A 11 9.07 19.15 -6.32
N THR A 12 9.65 19.59 -5.20
CA THR A 12 9.83 18.73 -4.03
C THR A 12 8.49 18.67 -3.31
N GLU A 13 7.76 17.57 -3.52
CA GLU A 13 6.58 17.27 -2.70
C GLU A 13 7.00 17.24 -1.23
N SER A 14 6.27 17.95 -0.37
CA SER A 14 6.53 17.96 1.07
C SER A 14 6.39 16.54 1.64
N GLU A 15 7.25 16.14 2.58
CA GLU A 15 7.22 14.82 3.24
C GLU A 15 5.84 14.45 3.82
N GLU A 16 5.07 15.45 4.25
CA GLU A 16 3.69 15.29 4.72
C GLU A 16 2.73 14.85 3.60
N ALA A 17 2.88 15.41 2.39
CA ALA A 17 2.05 15.05 1.23
C ALA A 17 2.38 13.64 0.72
N VAL A 18 3.66 13.25 0.76
CA VAL A 18 4.12 11.90 0.42
C VAL A 18 3.56 10.87 1.43
N ALA A 19 3.56 11.21 2.72
CA ALA A 19 2.98 10.37 3.77
C ALA A 19 1.46 10.22 3.64
N ASP A 20 0.75 11.29 3.29
CA ASP A 20 -0.70 11.28 3.07
C ASP A 20 -1.07 10.42 1.84
N ASN A 21 -0.34 10.55 0.73
CA ASN A 21 -0.52 9.73 -0.47
C ASN A 21 -0.25 8.24 -0.19
N PHE A 22 0.76 7.95 0.62
CA PHE A 22 1.05 6.58 1.05
C PHE A 22 -0.08 5.99 1.90
N MET A 23 -0.58 6.77 2.87
CA MET A 23 -1.69 6.34 3.73
C MET A 23 -2.97 6.10 2.93
N ASN A 24 -3.23 6.92 1.90
CA ASN A 24 -4.33 6.73 0.97
C ASN A 24 -4.21 5.40 0.20
N SER A 25 -3.00 5.06 -0.24
CA SER A 25 -2.72 3.78 -0.91
C SER A 25 -2.94 2.58 0.01
N ILE A 26 -2.54 2.68 1.29
CA ILE A 26 -2.81 1.65 2.30
C ILE A 26 -4.33 1.47 2.51
N ASN A 27 -5.06 2.57 2.67
CA ASN A 27 -6.51 2.54 2.85
C ASN A 27 -7.22 1.94 1.64
N MET A 28 -6.78 2.28 0.43
CA MET A 28 -7.33 1.73 -0.81
C MET A 28 -7.12 0.21 -0.88
N ALA A 29 -5.91 -0.28 -0.59
CA ALA A 29 -5.62 -1.71 -0.58
C ALA A 29 -6.46 -2.46 0.47
N PHE A 30 -6.59 -1.91 1.67
CA PHE A 30 -7.42 -2.50 2.71
C PHE A 30 -8.89 -2.59 2.29
N ASN A 31 -9.44 -1.51 1.74
CA ASN A 31 -10.82 -1.46 1.28
C ASN A 31 -11.09 -2.39 0.09
N LEU A 32 -10.11 -2.60 -0.78
CA LEU A 32 -10.19 -3.60 -1.85
C LEU A 32 -10.40 -5.01 -1.27
N GLY A 33 -9.68 -5.34 -0.20
CA GLY A 33 -9.89 -6.58 0.56
C GLY A 33 -11.28 -6.71 1.17
N VAL A 34 -11.78 -5.63 1.78
CA VAL A 34 -13.12 -5.58 2.38
C VAL A 34 -14.20 -5.78 1.32
N ALA A 35 -14.06 -5.14 0.15
CA ALA A 35 -14.98 -5.32 -0.96
C ALA A 35 -15.01 -6.77 -1.44
N ALA A 36 -13.83 -7.38 -1.64
CA ALA A 36 -13.72 -8.80 -2.01
C ALA A 36 -14.39 -9.74 -0.99
N HIS A 37 -14.33 -9.41 0.31
CA HIS A 37 -15.02 -10.17 1.36
C HIS A 37 -16.54 -10.11 1.21
N GLN A 38 -17.06 -8.91 0.96
CA GLN A 38 -18.49 -8.67 0.79
C GLN A 38 -19.04 -9.32 -0.50
N GLU A 39 -18.31 -9.17 -1.61
CA GLU A 39 -18.71 -9.68 -2.92
C GLU A 39 -18.66 -11.20 -3.01
N SER A 40 -17.63 -11.82 -2.42
CA SER A 40 -17.49 -13.27 -2.43
C SER A 40 -18.46 -13.98 -1.49
N GLY A 41 -19.05 -13.28 -0.51
CA GLY A 41 -19.92 -13.90 0.50
C GLY A 41 -19.24 -15.06 1.23
N GLN A 42 -17.91 -14.99 1.41
CA GLN A 42 -17.06 -16.05 1.98
C GLN A 42 -17.02 -17.37 1.18
N SER A 43 -17.49 -17.39 -0.07
CA SER A 43 -17.49 -18.59 -0.92
C SER A 43 -16.13 -18.91 -1.55
N LYS A 44 -15.26 -17.89 -1.71
CA LYS A 44 -13.92 -18.05 -2.26
C LYS A 44 -12.90 -18.32 -1.17
N SER A 45 -11.97 -19.23 -1.44
CA SER A 45 -10.85 -19.49 -0.56
C SER A 45 -9.89 -18.30 -0.52
N VAL A 46 -9.12 -18.19 0.58
CA VAL A 46 -8.10 -17.14 0.73
C VAL A 46 -7.04 -17.20 -0.38
N VAL A 47 -6.73 -18.40 -0.89
CA VAL A 47 -5.74 -18.59 -1.97
C VAL A 47 -6.25 -18.02 -3.29
N GLU A 48 -7.52 -18.27 -3.62
CA GLU A 48 -8.14 -17.70 -4.82
C GLU A 48 -8.17 -16.17 -4.75
N ILE A 49 -8.58 -15.63 -3.60
CA ILE A 49 -8.60 -14.18 -3.36
C ILE A 49 -7.21 -13.57 -3.43
N ALA A 50 -6.20 -14.22 -2.84
CA ALA A 50 -4.81 -13.74 -2.91
C ALA A 50 -4.32 -13.66 -4.37
N THR A 51 -4.72 -14.61 -5.21
CA THR A 51 -4.38 -14.64 -6.63
C THR A 51 -5.08 -13.51 -7.38
N GLU A 52 -6.38 -13.35 -7.19
CA GLU A 52 -7.18 -12.31 -7.84
C GLU A 52 -6.72 -10.90 -7.47
N LEU A 53 -6.60 -10.62 -6.17
CA LEU A 53 -6.16 -9.33 -5.66
C LEU A 53 -4.70 -9.04 -6.04
N GLY A 54 -3.82 -10.04 -5.96
CA GLY A 54 -2.42 -9.89 -6.35
C GLY A 54 -2.27 -9.49 -7.81
N ASN A 55 -3.03 -10.14 -8.70
CA ASN A 55 -3.06 -9.78 -10.12
C ASN A 55 -3.62 -8.38 -10.34
N GLN A 56 -4.73 -8.03 -9.68
CA GLN A 56 -5.35 -6.71 -9.82
C GLN A 56 -4.40 -5.58 -9.37
N ILE A 57 -3.77 -5.73 -8.20
CA ILE A 57 -2.82 -4.77 -7.65
C ILE A 57 -1.61 -4.64 -8.57
N TYR A 58 -1.06 -5.75 -9.04
CA TYR A 58 0.07 -5.75 -9.99
C TYR A 58 -0.28 -4.98 -11.26
N GLN A 59 -1.45 -5.24 -11.85
CA GLN A 59 -1.89 -4.57 -13.07
C GLN A 59 -2.07 -3.06 -12.85
N ASN A 60 -2.61 -2.65 -11.71
CA ASN A 60 -2.74 -1.24 -11.36
C ASN A 60 -1.36 -0.55 -11.30
N PHE A 61 -0.37 -1.18 -10.64
CA PHE A 61 0.99 -0.65 -10.61
C PHE A 61 1.66 -0.65 -11.98
N ALA A 62 1.48 -1.72 -12.77
CA ALA A 62 2.04 -1.81 -14.11
C ALA A 62 1.46 -0.73 -15.04
N GLN A 63 0.17 -0.41 -14.93
CA GLN A 63 -0.46 0.66 -15.70
C GLN A 63 0.02 2.05 -15.28
N ALA A 64 0.16 2.27 -13.96
CA ALA A 64 0.56 3.56 -13.44
C ALA A 64 2.06 3.85 -13.64
N TYR A 65 2.92 2.82 -13.57
CA TYR A 65 4.38 3.01 -13.48
C TYR A 65 5.22 2.07 -14.36
N GLY A 66 4.61 1.14 -15.10
CA GLY A 66 5.31 0.01 -15.74
C GLY A 66 6.31 0.37 -16.84
N GLY A 67 6.30 1.60 -17.34
CA GLY A 67 7.32 2.10 -18.27
C GLY A 67 8.61 2.59 -17.59
N GLU A 68 8.55 2.94 -16.31
CA GLU A 68 9.61 3.70 -15.62
C GLU A 68 10.28 2.93 -14.48
N ILE A 69 9.72 1.79 -14.06
CA ILE A 69 10.13 1.12 -12.81
C ILE A 69 10.46 -0.36 -13.02
N ASN A 70 11.46 -0.85 -12.27
CA ASN A 70 11.94 -2.23 -12.32
C ASN A 70 10.86 -3.25 -11.92
N GLU A 71 10.81 -4.39 -12.60
CA GLU A 71 9.85 -5.48 -12.32
C GLU A 71 9.97 -6.04 -10.88
N SER A 72 11.19 -6.18 -10.33
CA SER A 72 11.39 -6.67 -8.95
C SER A 72 10.74 -5.74 -7.92
N PHE A 73 10.77 -4.45 -8.22
CA PHE A 73 10.20 -3.41 -7.40
C PHE A 73 8.68 -3.38 -7.49
N LEU A 74 8.13 -3.56 -8.69
CA LEU A 74 6.69 -3.70 -8.91
C LEU A 74 6.13 -4.89 -8.13
N LYS A 75 6.84 -6.02 -8.14
CA LYS A 75 6.49 -7.23 -7.39
C LYS A 75 6.53 -7.01 -5.87
N ALA A 76 7.57 -6.37 -5.35
CA ALA A 76 7.67 -6.09 -3.92
C ALA A 76 6.54 -5.17 -3.42
N ASN A 77 6.20 -4.14 -4.20
CA ASN A 77 5.08 -3.26 -3.90
C ASN A 77 3.74 -4.01 -3.97
N THR A 78 3.54 -4.81 -5.02
CA THR A 78 2.36 -5.66 -5.16
C THR A 78 2.19 -6.57 -3.95
N GLU A 79 3.25 -7.22 -3.49
CA GLU A 79 3.21 -8.11 -2.34
C GLU A 79 2.86 -7.36 -1.04
N TYR A 80 3.42 -6.17 -0.84
CA TYR A 80 3.10 -5.33 0.33
C TYR A 80 1.62 -4.95 0.37
N PHE A 81 1.07 -4.45 -0.74
CA PHE A 81 -0.35 -4.05 -0.79
C PHE A 81 -1.29 -5.26 -0.80
N LEU A 82 -0.87 -6.40 -1.34
CA LEU A 82 -1.62 -7.65 -1.26
C LEU A 82 -1.76 -8.12 0.20
N GLN A 83 -0.71 -8.03 1.02
CA GLN A 83 -0.81 -8.35 2.44
C GLN A 83 -1.85 -7.47 3.15
N ILE A 84 -1.89 -6.18 2.80
CA ILE A 84 -2.88 -5.23 3.35
C ILE A 84 -4.30 -5.59 2.89
N ALA A 85 -4.48 -5.88 1.61
CA ALA A 85 -5.77 -6.29 1.07
C ALA A 85 -6.26 -7.62 1.69
N LEU A 86 -5.37 -8.59 1.91
CA LEU A 86 -5.72 -9.83 2.59
C LEU A 86 -6.14 -9.62 4.05
N MET A 87 -5.54 -8.66 4.76
CA MET A 87 -6.04 -8.25 6.08
C MET A 87 -7.47 -7.70 5.99
N GLY A 88 -7.74 -6.85 4.99
CA GLY A 88 -9.09 -6.34 4.71
C GLY A 88 -10.09 -7.45 4.37
N TYR A 89 -9.66 -8.53 3.73
CA TYR A 89 -10.51 -9.67 3.41
C TYR A 89 -10.80 -10.58 4.62
N ILE A 90 -9.80 -10.87 5.45
CA ILE A 90 -9.91 -11.86 6.52
C ILE A 90 -10.62 -11.29 7.75
N ILE A 91 -10.29 -10.06 8.12
CA ILE A 91 -10.65 -9.50 9.42
C ILE A 91 -12.14 -9.25 9.59
N PRO A 92 -12.89 -8.75 8.60
CA PRO A 92 -14.34 -8.69 8.70
C PRO A 92 -14.95 -10.05 9.04
N GLY A 93 -14.44 -11.16 8.46
CA GLY A 93 -14.95 -12.50 8.73
C GLY A 93 -14.57 -13.06 10.11
N VAL A 94 -13.37 -12.74 10.61
CA VAL A 94 -12.89 -13.22 11.92
C VAL A 94 -13.42 -12.38 13.08
N CYS A 95 -13.62 -11.09 12.83
CA CYS A 95 -13.86 -10.08 13.87
C CYS A 95 -15.26 -9.49 13.82
N ALA A 96 -16.15 -9.95 12.92
CA ALA A 96 -17.55 -9.52 12.84
C ALA A 96 -18.30 -9.61 14.17
N PHE A 97 -17.83 -10.46 15.09
CA PHE A 97 -18.51 -10.78 16.34
C PHE A 97 -17.89 -10.09 17.57
N ASP A 98 -16.78 -9.35 17.43
CA ASP A 98 -16.06 -8.73 18.55
C ASP A 98 -15.65 -7.27 18.22
N ASN A 99 -16.41 -6.32 18.77
CA ASN A 99 -16.21 -4.89 18.55
C ASN A 99 -14.91 -4.35 19.16
N ASP A 100 -14.48 -4.89 20.30
CA ASP A 100 -13.26 -4.44 21.00
C ASP A 100 -12.02 -4.84 20.21
N PHE A 101 -12.05 -6.04 19.60
CA PHE A 101 -10.97 -6.48 18.71
C PHE A 101 -10.85 -5.61 17.47
N LYS A 102 -11.98 -5.17 16.88
CA LYS A 102 -11.98 -4.31 15.68
C LYS A 102 -11.24 -3.00 15.93
N GLU A 103 -11.53 -2.30 17.04
CA GLU A 103 -10.87 -1.05 17.39
C GLU A 103 -9.37 -1.25 17.67
N LYS A 104 -9.03 -2.33 18.39
CA LYS A 104 -7.64 -2.67 18.70
C LYS A 104 -6.85 -3.07 17.44
N PHE A 105 -7.47 -3.75 16.49
CA PHE A 105 -6.83 -4.14 15.23
C PHE A 105 -6.42 -2.92 14.41
N PHE A 106 -7.32 -1.96 14.19
CA PHE A 106 -6.98 -0.73 13.46
C PHE A 106 -5.87 0.07 14.14
N ALA A 107 -5.87 0.13 15.48
CA ALA A 107 -4.78 0.76 16.23
C ALA A 107 -3.42 0.05 16.03
N LEU A 108 -3.41 -1.28 15.96
CA LEU A 108 -2.20 -2.08 15.71
C LEU A 108 -1.69 -1.91 14.26
N VAL A 109 -2.59 -1.83 13.27
CA VAL A 109 -2.22 -1.54 11.88
C VAL A 109 -1.57 -0.16 11.78
N TYR A 110 -2.19 0.86 12.38
CA TYR A 110 -1.65 2.22 12.39
C TYR A 110 -0.27 2.29 13.08
N ALA A 111 -0.11 1.62 14.23
CA ALA A 111 1.18 1.56 14.94
C ALA A 111 2.29 0.90 14.10
N ARG A 112 1.96 -0.19 13.39
CA ARG A 112 2.91 -0.86 12.46
C ARG A 112 3.27 0.03 11.27
N ALA A 113 2.29 0.73 10.70
CA ALA A 113 2.54 1.69 9.61
C ALA A 113 3.50 2.79 10.07
N LYS A 114 3.26 3.38 11.24
CA LYS A 114 4.13 4.40 11.85
C LYS A 114 5.54 3.87 12.15
N GLN A 115 5.66 2.64 12.65
CA GLN A 115 6.96 2.01 12.89
C GLN A 115 7.76 1.80 11.59
N ASN A 116 7.08 1.41 10.52
CA ASN A 116 7.73 1.25 9.21
C ASN A 116 8.16 2.60 8.62
N GLN A 117 7.36 3.66 8.80
CA GLN A 117 7.73 5.02 8.40
C GLN A 117 8.96 5.52 9.17
N GLN A 118 9.01 5.31 10.50
CA GLN A 118 10.16 5.67 11.35
C GLN A 118 11.44 4.91 10.99
N ARG A 119 11.32 3.65 10.55
CA ARG A 119 12.46 2.87 10.04
C ARG A 119 12.98 3.40 8.71
N GLN A 120 12.16 4.08 7.92
CA GLN A 120 12.59 4.74 6.69
C GLN A 120 13.23 6.12 6.97
N SER A 121 12.88 6.79 8.07
CA SER A 121 13.46 8.09 8.48
C SER A 121 14.75 7.98 9.29
N GLY A 122 15.16 6.76 9.68
CA GLY A 122 16.25 6.53 10.63
C GLY A 122 17.26 5.50 10.13
N GLY A 123 18.10 5.89 9.16
CA GLY A 123 19.31 5.14 8.78
C GLY A 123 19.11 4.17 7.62
N GLU A 124 20.00 4.28 6.63
CA GLU A 124 20.10 3.45 5.43
C GLU A 124 19.93 1.94 5.73
N PRO A 125 19.13 1.23 4.93
CA PRO A 125 19.41 -0.13 4.55
C PRO A 125 19.95 -0.12 3.11
N GLU A 126 21.23 -0.49 2.95
CA GLU A 126 21.70 -1.03 1.68
C GLU A 126 20.72 -2.12 1.21
N GLY A 127 20.02 -1.87 0.10
CA GLY A 127 19.25 -2.87 -0.64
C GLY A 127 17.76 -3.04 -0.33
N GLY A 128 17.11 -2.15 0.42
CA GLY A 128 15.67 -2.26 0.72
C GLY A 128 14.75 -1.69 -0.37
N SER A 129 13.84 -2.49 -0.93
CA SER A 129 12.74 -2.06 -1.82
C SER A 129 12.11 -0.75 -1.34
N ARG A 130 12.28 0.34 -2.09
CA ARG A 130 11.43 1.53 -1.91
C ARG A 130 9.98 1.12 -2.18
N ILE A 131 9.08 1.70 -1.42
CA ILE A 131 7.65 1.60 -1.68
C ILE A 131 7.28 2.82 -2.52
N ILE A 132 6.48 2.65 -3.58
CA ILE A 132 6.01 3.80 -4.39
C ILE A 132 4.98 4.57 -3.57
N THR A 133 5.21 5.86 -3.44
CA THR A 133 4.31 6.85 -2.83
C THR A 133 3.87 7.86 -3.87
#